data_AF-A0A815YYA4-F1
#
_entry.id   AF-A0A815YYA4-F1
#
_cell.length_a   1.000
_cell.length_b   1.000
_cell.length_c   1.000
_cell.angle_alpha   90.00
_cell.angle_beta   90.00
_cell.angle_gamma   90.00
#
_symmetry.space_group_name_H-M   'P 1'
#
loop_
_entity.id
_entity.type
_entity.pdbx_description
1 polymer ?
#
loop_
_entity_poly.entity_id
_entity_poly.type
_entity_poly.pdbx_seq_one_letter_code
_entity_poly.pdbx_strand_id
1 'polypeptide(L)'
;MHSYHLPLNLILHFIAFCHGIRNIRYSTIRSYLAAIRFYRLRAGFSDPFIDMYGYRIPQIEMILKGARRLDSLPIKQCKPITIDILNKLIRVLQCGIFNPYIDTLMQAALTTAFWGFFRSGELFPDKFCPRLHVTQADIQYDMNCIIIKLKSSKTDIERKGVNVRWFRNESMNCAVHALNCFTVLRNSNNYDSPFFLLPNGHAFTRRAFIFNLRHLLLQLGYEASAYSGHSLRVGAAGVLDHLIQILGRWSSLSYLRYIRVSDTVILKAHNKILQLS
;
A
#
# COMPACT_ATOMS: atom_id res chain seq x y z
N MET A 1 36.25 -29.78 9.47
CA MET A 1 34.94 -29.07 9.47
C MET A 1 35.23 -27.58 9.35
N HIS A 2 35.05 -26.99 8.17
CA HIS A 2 35.31 -25.56 7.97
C HIS A 2 34.27 -24.73 8.73
N SER A 3 34.71 -24.06 9.77
CA SER A 3 33.95 -23.06 10.52
C SER A 3 33.76 -21.83 9.63
N TYR A 4 32.68 -21.79 8.85
CA TYR A 4 32.33 -20.61 8.05
C TYR A 4 31.82 -19.47 8.95
N HIS A 5 32.70 -18.86 9.75
CA HIS A 5 32.39 -17.66 10.53
C HIS A 5 31.89 -16.56 9.59
N LEU A 6 30.76 -15.90 9.92
CA LEU A 6 30.31 -14.74 9.12
C LEU A 6 31.27 -13.59 9.46
N PRO A 7 32.12 -13.13 8.54
CA PRO A 7 33.13 -12.18 8.92
C PRO A 7 32.48 -10.80 9.17
N LEU A 8 32.95 -10.11 10.21
CA LEU A 8 32.38 -8.85 10.67
C LEU A 8 32.30 -7.81 9.54
N ASN A 9 33.35 -7.75 8.71
CA ASN A 9 33.39 -6.86 7.55
C ASN A 9 32.19 -7.08 6.62
N LEU A 10 31.79 -8.32 6.34
CA LEU A 10 30.67 -8.61 5.45
C LEU A 10 29.35 -8.11 6.04
N ILE A 11 29.15 -8.23 7.35
CA ILE A 11 27.97 -7.72 8.05
C ILE A 11 27.92 -6.18 7.95
N LEU A 12 29.05 -5.51 8.21
CA LEU A 12 29.13 -4.06 8.11
C LEU A 12 28.88 -3.57 6.67
N HIS A 13 29.49 -4.21 5.68
CA HIS A 13 29.25 -3.92 4.25
C HIS A 13 27.81 -4.17 3.85
N PHE A 14 27.18 -5.25 4.35
CA PHE A 14 25.78 -5.54 4.09
C PHE A 14 24.86 -4.44 4.63
N ILE A 15 25.10 -3.98 5.86
CA ILE A 15 24.32 -2.89 6.48
C ILE A 15 24.53 -1.59 5.70
N ALA A 16 25.78 -1.24 5.38
CA ALA A 16 26.14 -0.06 4.60
C ALA A 16 25.51 -0.08 3.20
N PHE A 17 25.58 -1.21 2.49
CA PHE A 17 24.98 -1.40 1.18
C PHE A 17 23.45 -1.28 1.24
N CYS A 18 22.83 -1.92 2.22
CA CYS A 18 21.39 -1.87 2.41
C CYS A 18 20.91 -0.44 2.66
N HIS A 19 21.58 0.32 3.54
CA HIS A 19 21.18 1.68 3.87
C HIS A 19 21.57 2.67 2.77
N GLY A 20 22.86 2.76 2.43
CA GLY A 20 23.42 3.81 1.56
C GLY A 20 23.13 3.63 0.07
N ILE A 21 23.10 2.39 -0.44
CA ILE A 21 22.88 2.13 -1.87
C ILE A 21 21.42 1.77 -2.14
N ARG A 22 20.84 0.91 -1.30
CA ARG A 22 19.49 0.39 -1.51
C ARG A 22 18.39 1.20 -0.84
N ASN A 23 18.74 2.24 -0.06
CA ASN A 23 17.79 3.07 0.68
C ASN A 23 16.82 2.25 1.54
N ILE A 24 17.30 1.14 2.11
CA ILE A 24 16.52 0.25 2.97
C ILE A 24 16.54 0.80 4.38
N ARG A 25 15.34 0.94 4.98
CA ARG A 25 15.18 1.47 6.33
C ARG A 25 15.87 0.59 7.38
N TYR A 26 16.40 1.24 8.41
CA TYR A 26 16.90 0.66 9.65
C TYR A 26 15.99 -0.45 10.19
N SER A 27 14.68 -0.22 10.24
CA SER A 27 13.73 -1.23 10.73
C SER A 27 13.74 -2.52 9.90
N THR A 28 13.88 -2.38 8.59
CA THR A 28 13.95 -3.52 7.66
C THR A 28 15.31 -4.19 7.71
N ILE A 29 16.40 -3.41 7.80
CA ILE A 29 17.75 -3.93 8.02
C ILE A 29 17.78 -4.78 9.30
N ARG A 30 17.19 -4.31 10.39
CA ARG A 30 17.02 -5.07 11.65
C ARG A 30 16.32 -6.40 11.43
N SER A 31 15.24 -6.43 10.63
CA SER A 31 14.56 -7.69 10.27
C SER A 31 15.44 -8.63 9.46
N TYR A 32 16.23 -8.12 8.51
CA TYR A 32 17.19 -8.94 7.75
C TYR A 32 18.28 -9.52 8.65
N LEU A 33 18.87 -8.72 9.53
CA LEU A 33 19.87 -9.19 10.49
C LEU A 33 19.29 -10.25 11.43
N ALA A 34 18.04 -10.08 11.89
CA ALA A 34 17.35 -11.09 12.68
C ALA A 34 17.14 -12.41 11.91
N ALA A 35 16.80 -12.33 10.61
CA ALA A 35 16.70 -13.52 9.77
C ALA A 35 18.07 -14.21 9.59
N ILE A 36 19.13 -13.45 9.32
CA ILE A 36 20.51 -13.97 9.22
C ILE A 36 20.89 -14.67 10.53
N ARG A 37 20.63 -14.04 11.68
CA ARG A 37 20.85 -14.61 13.02
C ARG A 37 20.15 -15.96 13.16
N PHE A 38 18.86 -15.99 12.84
CA PHE A 38 18.02 -17.18 12.96
C PHE A 38 18.55 -18.35 12.12
N TYR A 39 18.88 -18.10 10.84
CA TYR A 39 19.42 -19.15 9.98
C TYR A 39 20.77 -19.68 10.44
N ARG A 40 21.65 -18.81 10.98
CA ARG A 40 22.94 -19.23 11.53
C ARG A 40 22.80 -20.09 12.78
N LEU A 41 21.98 -19.64 13.73
CA LEU A 41 21.71 -20.39 14.96
C LEU A 41 21.06 -21.75 14.66
N ARG A 42 20.11 -21.79 13.71
CA ARG A 42 19.46 -23.03 13.28
C ARG A 42 20.44 -24.02 12.65
N ALA A 43 21.47 -23.54 11.98
CA ALA A 43 22.52 -24.37 11.38
C ALA A 43 23.61 -24.78 12.39
N GLY A 44 23.44 -24.48 13.69
CA GLY A 44 24.39 -24.85 14.75
C GLY A 44 25.61 -23.94 14.86
N PHE A 45 25.63 -22.80 14.17
CA PHE A 45 26.71 -21.82 14.28
C PHE A 45 26.49 -20.85 15.45
N SER A 46 27.58 -20.24 15.92
CA SER A 46 27.54 -19.13 16.87
C SER A 46 26.81 -17.91 16.30
N ASP A 47 26.28 -17.10 17.21
CA ASP A 47 25.61 -15.84 16.87
C ASP A 47 26.64 -14.85 16.27
N PRO A 48 26.46 -14.40 15.01
CA PRO A 48 27.43 -13.56 14.33
C PRO A 48 27.43 -12.10 14.82
N PHE A 49 26.54 -11.75 15.75
CA PHE A 49 26.36 -10.37 16.24
C PHE A 49 26.89 -10.16 17.67
N ILE A 50 27.46 -11.21 18.27
CA ILE A 50 28.12 -11.16 19.58
C ILE A 50 29.59 -11.59 19.46
N ASP A 51 30.41 -11.11 20.37
CA ASP A 51 31.81 -11.55 20.50
C ASP A 51 31.92 -12.88 21.26
N MET A 52 33.16 -13.34 21.45
CA MET A 52 33.46 -14.59 22.17
C MET A 52 32.99 -14.61 23.64
N TYR A 53 32.72 -13.43 24.22
CA TYR A 53 32.26 -13.27 25.60
C TYR A 53 30.74 -13.06 25.68
N GLY A 54 30.04 -13.09 24.54
CA GLY A 54 28.60 -12.89 24.45
C GLY A 54 28.14 -11.43 24.44
N TYR A 55 29.06 -10.47 24.34
CA TYR A 55 28.72 -9.05 24.24
C TYR A 55 28.42 -8.67 22.79
N ARG A 56 27.52 -7.69 22.60
CA ARG A 56 27.21 -7.19 21.26
C ARG A 56 28.41 -6.49 20.64
N ILE A 57 28.64 -6.73 19.36
CA ILE A 57 29.76 -6.16 18.63
C ILE A 57 29.54 -4.63 18.41
N PRO A 58 30.40 -3.75 18.97
CA PRO A 58 30.17 -2.30 18.94
C PRO A 58 30.11 -1.70 17.54
N GLN A 59 30.88 -2.22 16.57
CA GLN A 59 30.86 -1.69 15.20
C GLN A 59 29.49 -1.86 14.54
N ILE A 60 28.82 -3.00 14.79
CA ILE A 60 27.47 -3.28 14.25
C ILE A 60 26.46 -2.32 14.90
N GLU A 61 26.55 -2.09 16.21
CA GLU A 61 25.68 -1.15 16.92
C GLU A 61 25.88 0.30 16.43
N MET A 62 27.12 0.73 16.19
CA MET A 62 27.42 2.07 15.68
C MET A 62 26.83 2.32 14.29
N ILE A 63 27.03 1.39 13.34
CA ILE A 63 26.50 1.56 11.98
C ILE A 63 24.96 1.50 11.97
N LEU A 64 24.37 0.63 12.81
CA LEU A 64 22.92 0.56 13.01
C LEU A 64 22.36 1.84 13.63
N LYS A 65 23.08 2.45 14.59
CA LYS A 65 22.73 3.74 15.19
C LYS A 65 22.83 4.87 14.16
N GLY A 66 23.84 4.85 13.30
CA GLY A 66 23.98 5.77 12.17
C GLY A 66 22.78 5.67 11.21
N ALA A 67 22.46 4.46 10.75
CA ALA A 67 21.30 4.20 9.90
C ALA A 67 19.99 4.67 10.57
N ARG A 68 19.80 4.41 11.86
CA ARG A 68 18.62 4.86 12.62
C ARG A 68 18.52 6.39 12.68
N ARG A 69 19.64 7.09 12.89
CA ARG A 69 19.66 8.57 12.94
C ARG A 69 19.28 9.17 11.58
N LEU A 70 19.83 8.64 10.49
CA LEU A 70 19.50 9.08 9.13
C LEU A 70 18.03 8.78 8.79
N ASP A 71 17.51 7.64 9.24
CA ASP A 71 16.09 7.30 9.12
C ASP A 71 15.15 8.19 9.96
N SER A 72 15.65 8.83 11.01
CA SER A 72 14.86 9.67 11.91
C SER A 72 14.57 11.05 11.31
N LEU A 73 15.18 11.39 10.18
CA LEU A 73 14.80 12.57 9.42
C LEU A 73 13.36 12.41 8.91
N PRO A 74 12.50 13.44 9.06
CA PRO A 74 11.10 13.35 8.67
C PRO A 74 10.98 13.05 7.18
N ILE A 75 10.55 11.84 6.85
CA ILE A 75 10.29 11.42 5.47
C ILE A 75 9.08 12.21 4.96
N LYS A 76 9.17 12.72 3.73
CA LYS A 76 8.03 13.27 2.99
C LYS A 76 6.97 12.16 2.83
N GLN A 77 5.98 12.13 3.71
CA GLN A 77 4.84 11.23 3.57
C GLN A 77 4.11 11.55 2.26
N CYS A 78 3.61 10.53 1.56
CA CYS A 78 2.84 10.79 0.34
C CYS A 78 1.63 11.67 0.66
N LYS A 79 1.31 12.60 -0.24
CA LYS A 79 0.13 13.45 -0.10
C LYS A 79 -1.14 12.58 -0.27
N PRO A 80 -2.19 12.81 0.53
CA PRO A 80 -3.46 12.11 0.36
C PRO A 80 -4.11 12.50 -0.95
N ILE A 81 -4.74 11.53 -1.63
CA ILE A 81 -5.74 11.83 -2.67
C ILE A 81 -7.07 11.95 -1.95
N THR A 82 -7.50 13.18 -1.67
CA THR A 82 -8.80 13.45 -1.04
C THR A 82 -9.94 13.14 -2.00
N ILE A 83 -11.17 13.14 -1.49
CA ILE A 83 -12.38 12.97 -2.32
C ILE A 83 -12.45 14.03 -3.43
N ASP A 84 -12.02 15.26 -3.16
CA ASP A 84 -12.00 16.34 -4.16
C ASP A 84 -10.97 16.09 -5.26
N ILE A 85 -9.77 15.61 -4.90
CA ILE A 85 -8.76 15.23 -5.88
C ILE A 85 -9.27 14.04 -6.70
N LEU A 86 -9.88 13.05 -6.06
CA LEU A 86 -10.49 11.90 -6.75
C LEU A 86 -11.55 12.35 -7.75
N ASN A 87 -12.44 13.27 -7.37
CA ASN A 87 -13.44 13.82 -8.28
C ASN A 87 -12.81 14.51 -9.49
N LYS A 88 -11.77 15.34 -9.26
CA LYS A 88 -11.03 15.98 -10.36
C LYS A 88 -10.37 14.95 -11.30
N LEU A 89 -9.75 13.90 -10.75
CA LEU A 89 -9.13 12.82 -11.52
C LEU A 89 -10.18 12.11 -12.41
N ILE A 90 -11.36 11.81 -11.86
CA ILE A 90 -12.43 11.13 -12.60
C ILE A 90 -13.00 12.03 -13.69
N ARG A 91 -13.15 13.35 -13.45
CA ARG A 91 -13.58 14.29 -14.50
C ARG A 91 -12.62 14.28 -15.69
N VAL A 92 -11.30 14.28 -15.44
CA VAL A 92 -10.30 14.22 -16.50
C VAL A 92 -10.40 12.91 -17.30
N LEU A 93 -10.62 11.78 -16.62
CA LEU A 93 -10.84 10.49 -17.29
C LEU A 93 -12.10 10.48 -18.16
N GLN A 94 -13.19 11.08 -17.68
CA GLN A 94 -14.45 11.20 -18.42
C GLN A 94 -14.32 12.11 -19.65
N CYS A 95 -13.39 13.06 -19.66
CA CYS A 95 -13.06 13.86 -20.83
C CYS A 95 -12.21 13.12 -21.87
N GLY A 96 -11.71 11.91 -21.57
CA GLY A 96 -10.93 11.09 -22.49
C GLY A 96 -9.48 11.55 -22.61
N ILE A 97 -8.63 11.12 -21.68
CA ILE A 97 -7.21 11.52 -21.63
C ILE A 97 -6.27 10.45 -22.20
N PHE A 98 -6.61 9.18 -22.06
CA PHE A 98 -5.79 8.09 -22.59
C PHE A 98 -6.46 7.45 -23.80
N ASN A 99 -7.57 6.74 -23.55
CA ASN A 99 -8.46 6.12 -24.51
C ASN A 99 -9.61 5.50 -23.72
N PRO A 100 -10.78 5.22 -24.35
CA PRO A 100 -11.97 4.76 -23.64
C PRO A 100 -11.74 3.55 -22.72
N TYR A 101 -10.88 2.61 -23.12
CA TYR A 101 -10.60 1.43 -22.32
C TYR A 101 -9.77 1.77 -21.08
N ILE A 102 -8.63 2.43 -21.28
CA ILE A 102 -7.70 2.78 -20.19
C ILE A 102 -8.35 3.79 -19.24
N ASP A 103 -9.18 4.71 -19.75
CA ASP A 103 -9.88 5.68 -18.92
C ASP A 103 -10.90 5.00 -18.00
N THR A 104 -11.69 4.06 -18.54
CA THR A 104 -12.64 3.25 -17.76
C THR A 104 -11.92 2.35 -16.74
N LEU A 105 -10.82 1.70 -17.15
CA LEU A 105 -9.96 0.90 -16.28
C LEU A 105 -9.42 1.75 -15.12
N MET A 106 -8.90 2.95 -15.42
CA MET A 106 -8.36 3.86 -14.42
C MET A 106 -9.45 4.37 -13.46
N GLN A 107 -10.64 4.69 -13.96
CA GLN A 107 -11.75 5.11 -13.11
C GLN A 107 -12.18 4.00 -12.15
N ALA A 108 -12.33 2.77 -12.64
CA ALA A 108 -12.61 1.60 -11.80
C ALA A 108 -11.49 1.36 -10.79
N ALA A 109 -10.22 1.45 -11.20
CA ALA A 109 -9.06 1.27 -10.33
C ALA A 109 -8.98 2.32 -9.21
N LEU A 110 -9.16 3.61 -9.53
CA LEU A 110 -9.08 4.72 -8.58
C LEU A 110 -10.21 4.65 -7.55
N THR A 111 -11.44 4.48 -8.01
CA THR A 111 -12.63 4.42 -7.14
C THR A 111 -12.58 3.19 -6.22
N THR A 112 -12.22 2.02 -6.77
CA THR A 112 -12.06 0.79 -5.98
C THR A 112 -10.97 0.98 -4.92
N ALA A 113 -9.79 1.45 -5.32
CA ALA A 113 -8.67 1.65 -4.40
C ALA A 113 -8.98 2.65 -3.27
N PHE A 114 -9.73 3.72 -3.58
CA PHE A 114 -10.16 4.72 -2.60
C PHE A 114 -11.21 4.14 -1.64
N TRP A 115 -12.36 3.70 -2.15
CA TRP A 115 -13.51 3.29 -1.33
C TRP A 115 -13.27 1.99 -0.57
N GLY A 116 -12.47 1.06 -1.12
CA GLY A 116 -12.08 -0.18 -0.43
C GLY A 116 -10.83 -0.04 0.45
N PHE A 117 -10.29 1.17 0.58
CA PHE A 117 -9.06 1.46 1.33
C PHE A 117 -7.90 0.54 0.90
N PHE A 118 -7.82 0.13 -0.35
CA PHE A 118 -6.86 -0.88 -0.78
C PHE A 118 -5.44 -0.31 -0.82
N ARG A 119 -4.46 -1.15 -0.50
CA ARG A 119 -3.09 -0.86 -0.95
C ARG A 119 -3.02 -1.13 -2.45
N SER A 120 -2.29 -0.32 -3.19
CA SER A 120 -2.13 -0.55 -4.64
C SER A 120 -1.63 -1.97 -4.96
N GLY A 121 -0.75 -2.54 -4.14
CA GLY A 121 -0.28 -3.93 -4.33
C GLY A 121 -1.30 -5.02 -4.01
N GLU A 122 -2.42 -4.70 -3.36
CA GLU A 122 -3.53 -5.66 -3.14
C GLU A 122 -4.37 -5.82 -4.42
N LEU A 123 -4.46 -4.77 -5.25
CA LEU A 123 -5.25 -4.77 -6.50
C LEU A 123 -4.38 -4.98 -7.75
N PHE A 124 -3.18 -4.40 -7.75
CA PHE A 124 -2.34 -4.29 -8.93
C PHE A 124 -1.03 -5.06 -8.68
N PRO A 125 -0.90 -6.29 -9.21
CA PRO A 125 0.29 -7.10 -9.00
C PRO A 125 1.49 -6.59 -9.81
N ASP A 126 2.70 -6.71 -9.27
CA ASP A 126 3.92 -6.57 -10.09
C ASP A 126 4.14 -7.83 -10.97
N LYS A 127 3.78 -9.01 -10.44
CA LYS A 127 3.70 -10.29 -11.15
C LYS A 127 2.42 -11.00 -10.76
N PHE A 128 1.56 -11.28 -11.74
CA PHE A 128 0.25 -11.86 -11.47
C PHE A 128 0.34 -13.32 -11.02
N CYS A 129 -0.55 -13.69 -10.11
CA CYS A 129 -0.71 -15.04 -9.58
C CYS A 129 -2.17 -15.17 -9.11
N PRO A 130 -3.01 -16.02 -9.74
CA PRO A 130 -4.43 -16.16 -9.40
C PRO A 130 -4.69 -16.55 -7.95
N ARG A 131 -3.74 -17.27 -7.32
CA ARG A 131 -3.84 -17.70 -5.92
C ARG A 131 -3.65 -16.57 -4.91
N LEU A 132 -2.99 -15.48 -5.31
CA LEU A 132 -2.60 -14.39 -4.41
C LEU A 132 -3.33 -13.08 -4.71
N HIS A 133 -3.72 -12.87 -5.96
CA HIS A 133 -4.25 -11.60 -6.45
C HIS A 133 -5.71 -11.71 -6.85
N VAL A 134 -6.39 -10.56 -6.86
CA VAL A 134 -7.80 -10.44 -7.21
C VAL A 134 -8.03 -10.88 -8.65
N THR A 135 -8.87 -11.89 -8.84
CA THR A 135 -9.34 -12.37 -10.13
C THR A 135 -10.80 -12.01 -10.34
N GLN A 136 -11.32 -12.26 -11.54
CA GLN A 136 -12.75 -12.10 -11.82
C GLN A 136 -13.63 -12.95 -10.88
N ALA A 137 -13.19 -14.16 -10.53
CA ALA A 137 -13.88 -15.03 -9.57
C ALA A 137 -14.03 -14.45 -8.16
N ASP A 138 -13.18 -13.48 -7.80
CA ASP A 138 -13.17 -12.87 -6.46
C ASP A 138 -14.16 -11.71 -6.32
N ILE A 139 -14.84 -11.33 -7.40
CA ILE A 139 -15.82 -10.23 -7.37
C ILE A 139 -17.23 -10.78 -7.37
N GLN A 140 -17.97 -10.41 -6.32
CA GLN A 140 -19.39 -10.71 -6.19
C GLN A 140 -20.17 -9.41 -6.38
N TYR A 141 -21.10 -9.46 -7.32
CA TYR A 141 -22.02 -8.37 -7.63
C TYR A 141 -23.36 -8.64 -6.96
N ASP A 142 -23.86 -7.63 -6.28
CA ASP A 142 -25.22 -7.57 -5.74
C ASP A 142 -25.89 -6.29 -6.25
N MET A 143 -27.23 -6.19 -6.15
CA MET A 143 -27.98 -5.05 -6.68
C MET A 143 -27.46 -3.71 -6.16
N ASN A 144 -27.14 -3.65 -4.86
CA ASN A 144 -26.74 -2.43 -4.17
C ASN A 144 -25.31 -2.43 -3.65
N CYS A 145 -24.56 -3.53 -3.78
CA CYS A 145 -23.19 -3.59 -3.28
C CYS A 145 -22.26 -4.44 -4.17
N ILE A 146 -20.96 -4.24 -4.00
CA ILE A 146 -19.94 -5.13 -4.55
C ILE A 146 -19.09 -5.64 -3.40
N ILE A 147 -18.69 -6.90 -3.50
CA ILE A 147 -17.74 -7.53 -2.59
C ILE A 147 -16.53 -7.97 -3.40
N ILE A 148 -15.35 -7.55 -2.96
CA ILE A 148 -14.08 -8.09 -3.46
C ILE A 148 -13.44 -8.93 -2.37
N LYS A 149 -13.15 -10.19 -2.70
CA LYS A 149 -12.37 -11.08 -1.84
C LYS A 149 -10.88 -10.84 -2.06
N LEU A 150 -10.19 -10.31 -1.06
CA LEU A 150 -8.73 -10.32 -1.03
C LEU A 150 -8.24 -11.66 -0.51
N LYS A 151 -7.57 -12.43 -1.37
CA LYS A 151 -6.98 -13.73 -1.02
C LYS A 151 -5.77 -13.63 -0.11
N SER A 152 -5.07 -12.50 -0.15
CA SER A 152 -3.87 -12.25 0.64
C SER A 152 -3.77 -10.78 0.99
N SER A 153 -3.37 -10.49 2.22
CA SER A 153 -2.99 -9.15 2.63
C SER A 153 -1.73 -9.22 3.48
N LYS A 154 -1.00 -8.11 3.58
CA LYS A 154 0.22 -8.03 4.39
C LYS A 154 0.00 -8.43 5.86
N THR A 155 -1.23 -8.30 6.36
CA THR A 155 -1.61 -8.60 7.74
C THR A 155 -2.29 -9.96 7.91
N ASP A 156 -2.52 -10.70 6.82
CA ASP A 156 -3.21 -11.98 6.84
C ASP A 156 -2.19 -13.13 6.90
N ILE A 157 -1.69 -13.38 8.11
CA ILE A 157 -0.69 -14.42 8.40
C ILE A 157 -1.27 -15.82 8.11
N GLU A 158 -2.57 -16.01 8.35
CA GLU A 158 -3.28 -17.28 8.18
C GLU A 158 -3.82 -17.50 6.76
N ARG A 159 -3.69 -16.50 5.86
CA ARG A 159 -4.20 -16.53 4.47
C ARG A 159 -5.71 -16.82 4.38
N LYS A 160 -6.49 -16.39 5.37
CA LYS A 160 -7.96 -16.56 5.37
C LYS A 160 -8.64 -15.68 4.31
N GLY A 161 -7.95 -14.63 3.89
CA GLY A 161 -8.48 -13.58 3.06
C GLY A 161 -9.47 -12.68 3.80
N VAL A 162 -9.91 -11.61 3.13
CA VAL A 162 -10.91 -10.68 3.67
C VAL A 162 -11.83 -10.21 2.57
N ASN A 163 -13.14 -10.19 2.87
CA ASN A 163 -14.14 -9.61 2.00
C ASN A 163 -14.25 -8.12 2.28
N VAL A 164 -14.00 -7.30 1.27
CA VAL A 164 -14.18 -5.84 1.34
C VAL A 164 -15.46 -5.52 0.57
N ARG A 165 -16.43 -4.94 1.28
CA ARG A 165 -17.74 -4.57 0.73
C ARG A 165 -17.92 -3.06 0.77
N TRP A 166 -18.49 -2.50 -0.29
CA TRP A 166 -19.02 -1.14 -0.31
C TRP A 166 -20.32 -1.08 -1.10
N PHE A 167 -21.08 -0.03 -0.84
CA PHE A 167 -22.42 0.16 -1.38
C PHE A 167 -22.42 1.12 -2.55
N ARG A 168 -23.40 0.95 -3.44
CA ARG A 168 -23.70 1.89 -4.50
C ARG A 168 -24.05 3.25 -3.88
N ASN A 169 -23.60 4.31 -4.55
CA ASN A 169 -23.98 5.68 -4.25
C ASN A 169 -24.24 6.43 -5.56
N GLU A 170 -24.82 7.62 -5.47
CA GLU A 170 -25.19 8.46 -6.63
C GLU A 170 -24.06 9.39 -7.09
N SER A 171 -22.86 9.26 -6.50
CA SER A 171 -21.75 10.14 -6.84
C SER A 171 -21.07 9.72 -8.14
N MET A 172 -20.41 10.68 -8.80
CA MET A 172 -19.57 10.41 -9.97
C MET A 172 -18.39 9.46 -9.68
N ASN A 173 -18.04 9.26 -8.40
CA ASN A 173 -16.96 8.38 -7.96
C ASN A 173 -17.47 7.05 -7.39
N CYS A 174 -18.73 6.69 -7.69
CA CYS A 174 -19.34 5.42 -7.29
C CYS A 174 -18.52 4.23 -7.82
N ALA A 175 -17.84 3.53 -6.90
CA ALA A 175 -17.03 2.37 -7.24
C ALA A 175 -17.87 1.20 -7.81
N VAL A 176 -19.13 1.05 -7.35
CA VAL A 176 -20.03 0.02 -7.89
C VAL A 176 -20.32 0.26 -9.38
N HIS A 177 -20.66 1.49 -9.73
CA HIS A 177 -20.92 1.86 -11.11
C HIS A 177 -19.66 1.68 -11.98
N ALA A 178 -18.52 2.22 -11.53
CA ALA A 178 -17.27 2.14 -12.28
C ALA A 178 -16.81 0.69 -12.52
N LEU A 179 -16.95 -0.19 -11.52
CA LEU A 179 -16.61 -1.61 -11.67
C LEU A 179 -17.55 -2.36 -12.61
N ASN A 180 -18.85 -2.07 -12.58
CA ASN A 180 -19.80 -2.66 -13.51
C ASN A 180 -19.46 -2.28 -14.96
N CYS A 181 -19.20 -0.99 -15.22
CA CYS A 181 -18.77 -0.52 -16.54
C CYS A 181 -17.50 -1.23 -17.01
N PHE A 182 -16.49 -1.32 -16.14
CA PHE A 182 -15.25 -2.01 -16.48
C PHE A 182 -15.43 -3.52 -16.69
N THR A 183 -16.34 -4.16 -15.98
CA THR A 183 -16.61 -5.61 -16.12
C THR A 183 -17.24 -5.96 -17.46
N VAL A 184 -18.14 -5.11 -17.95
CA VAL A 184 -18.68 -5.24 -19.32
C VAL A 184 -17.57 -5.02 -20.35
N LEU A 185 -16.75 -3.98 -20.15
CA LEU A 185 -15.69 -3.59 -21.08
C LEU A 185 -14.54 -4.61 -21.19
N ARG A 186 -14.11 -5.24 -20.08
CA ARG A 186 -12.95 -6.14 -20.07
C ARG A 186 -13.17 -7.42 -20.89
N ASN A 187 -14.44 -7.78 -21.16
CA ASN A 187 -14.88 -8.87 -22.02
C ASN A 187 -13.98 -10.13 -21.99
N SER A 188 -13.78 -10.69 -20.80
CA SER A 188 -12.94 -11.88 -20.59
C SER A 188 -13.72 -12.96 -19.84
N ASN A 189 -13.84 -14.12 -20.47
CA ASN A 189 -14.53 -15.30 -19.94
C ASN A 189 -13.66 -16.14 -18.98
N ASN A 190 -12.39 -15.76 -18.79
CA ASN A 190 -11.50 -16.46 -17.88
C ASN A 190 -11.66 -15.93 -16.45
N TYR A 191 -12.28 -16.71 -15.57
CA TYR A 191 -12.52 -16.33 -14.17
C TYR A 191 -11.26 -16.21 -13.31
N ASP A 192 -10.16 -16.87 -13.71
CA ASP A 192 -8.85 -16.81 -13.05
C ASP A 192 -7.94 -15.72 -13.61
N SER A 193 -8.39 -14.98 -14.62
CA SER A 193 -7.67 -13.81 -15.13
C SER A 193 -7.65 -12.67 -14.10
N PRO A 194 -6.63 -11.79 -14.11
CA PRO A 194 -6.61 -10.63 -13.23
C PRO A 194 -7.84 -9.78 -13.47
N PHE A 195 -8.45 -9.29 -12.39
CA PHE A 195 -9.67 -8.50 -12.54
C PHE A 195 -9.39 -7.22 -13.35
N PHE A 196 -8.45 -6.39 -12.87
CA PHE A 196 -7.93 -5.25 -13.61
C PHE A 196 -7.00 -5.73 -14.73
N LEU A 197 -7.61 -5.90 -15.91
CA LEU A 197 -7.00 -6.43 -17.11
C LEU A 197 -6.62 -5.29 -18.06
N LEU A 198 -5.47 -5.40 -18.71
CA LEU A 198 -5.10 -4.55 -19.85
C LEU A 198 -5.65 -5.12 -21.16
N PRO A 199 -5.78 -4.32 -22.23
CA PRO A 199 -6.29 -4.80 -23.53
C PRO A 199 -5.52 -6.00 -24.11
N ASN A 200 -4.24 -6.14 -23.77
CA ASN A 200 -3.39 -7.24 -24.19
C ASN A 200 -3.51 -8.50 -23.32
N GLY A 201 -4.49 -8.57 -22.41
CA GLY A 201 -4.73 -9.73 -21.54
C GLY A 201 -3.78 -9.83 -20.33
N HIS A 202 -2.85 -8.90 -20.16
CA HIS A 202 -1.97 -8.86 -19.00
C HIS A 202 -2.60 -8.13 -17.81
N ALA A 203 -2.12 -8.41 -16.60
CA ALA A 203 -2.57 -7.69 -15.42
C ALA A 203 -2.18 -6.21 -15.47
N PHE A 204 -3.09 -5.35 -15.02
CA PHE A 204 -2.78 -3.95 -14.81
C PHE A 204 -1.85 -3.78 -13.61
N THR A 205 -0.58 -3.51 -13.89
CA THR A 205 0.46 -3.54 -12.87
C THR A 205 0.45 -2.30 -11.98
N ARG A 206 0.98 -2.44 -10.76
CA ARG A 206 1.15 -1.31 -9.83
C ARG A 206 1.96 -0.18 -10.46
N ARG A 207 3.01 -0.52 -11.22
CA ARG A 207 3.85 0.46 -11.92
C ARG A 207 3.02 1.24 -12.94
N ALA A 208 2.23 0.56 -13.77
CA ALA A 208 1.37 1.20 -14.77
C ALA A 208 0.30 2.08 -14.10
N PHE A 209 -0.33 1.59 -13.03
CA PHE A 209 -1.29 2.36 -12.24
C PHE A 209 -0.68 3.65 -11.68
N ILE A 210 0.48 3.59 -11.03
CA ILE A 210 1.14 4.76 -10.46
C ILE A 210 1.57 5.73 -11.56
N PHE A 211 2.05 5.22 -12.70
CA PHE A 211 2.42 6.04 -13.85
C PHE A 211 1.21 6.83 -14.37
N ASN A 212 0.09 6.17 -14.65
CA ASN A 212 -1.13 6.81 -15.13
C ASN A 212 -1.71 7.80 -14.09
N LEU A 213 -1.70 7.42 -12.81
CA LEU A 213 -2.13 8.31 -11.71
C LEU A 213 -1.30 9.60 -11.67
N ARG A 214 0.03 9.48 -11.78
CA ARG A 214 0.93 10.63 -11.79
C ARG A 214 0.71 11.51 -13.02
N HIS A 215 0.46 10.91 -14.18
CA HIS A 215 0.11 11.65 -15.39
C HIS A 215 -1.16 12.49 -15.19
N LEU A 216 -2.23 11.89 -14.65
CA LEU A 216 -3.47 12.62 -14.33
C LEU A 216 -3.23 13.77 -13.34
N LEU A 217 -2.43 13.53 -12.31
CA LEU A 217 -2.11 14.55 -11.30
C LEU A 217 -1.32 15.72 -11.89
N LEU A 218 -0.39 15.47 -12.82
CA LEU A 218 0.33 16.52 -13.54
C LEU A 218 -0.60 17.39 -14.37
N GLN A 219 -1.56 16.79 -15.08
CA GLN A 219 -2.56 17.54 -15.86
C GLN A 219 -3.43 18.46 -14.99
N LEU A 220 -3.62 18.09 -13.73
CA LEU A 220 -4.35 18.90 -12.73
C LEU A 220 -3.45 19.91 -11.99
N GLY A 221 -2.17 20.04 -12.37
CA GLY A 221 -1.22 20.97 -11.76
C GLY A 221 -0.64 20.53 -10.41
N TYR A 222 -0.77 19.25 -10.04
CA TYR A 222 -0.20 18.75 -8.79
C TYR A 222 1.25 18.25 -8.96
N GLU A 223 2.04 18.37 -7.88
CA GLU A 223 3.39 17.79 -7.78
C GLU A 223 3.32 16.25 -7.73
N ALA A 224 3.36 15.58 -8.87
CA ALA A 224 3.11 14.14 -8.98
C ALA A 224 4.10 13.25 -8.19
N SER A 225 5.34 13.71 -7.96
CA SER A 225 6.34 13.03 -7.13
C SER A 225 5.89 12.86 -5.67
N ALA A 226 5.03 13.76 -5.16
CA ALA A 226 4.48 13.70 -3.81
C ALA A 226 3.41 12.60 -3.65
N TYR A 227 2.96 11.99 -4.74
CA TYR A 227 1.93 10.94 -4.73
C TYR A 227 2.53 9.57 -5.06
N SER A 228 2.02 8.56 -4.35
CA SER A 228 2.32 7.14 -4.54
C SER A 228 1.04 6.31 -4.61
N GLY A 229 1.16 5.00 -4.86
CA GLY A 229 0.02 4.08 -4.79
C GLY A 229 -0.63 3.96 -3.40
N HIS A 230 -0.02 4.56 -2.37
CA HIS A 230 -0.60 4.61 -1.03
C HIS A 230 -1.54 5.81 -0.81
N SER A 231 -1.43 6.84 -1.65
CA SER A 231 -2.11 8.14 -1.49
C SER A 231 -3.64 8.03 -1.41
N LEU A 232 -4.25 7.08 -2.15
CA LEU A 232 -5.69 6.84 -2.12
C LEU A 232 -6.15 6.33 -0.76
N ARG A 233 -5.44 5.33 -0.22
CA ARG A 233 -5.70 4.80 1.10
C ARG A 233 -5.51 5.84 2.20
N VAL A 234 -4.50 6.71 2.07
CA VAL A 234 -4.31 7.83 3.02
C VAL A 234 -5.48 8.81 2.94
N GLY A 235 -5.93 9.16 1.74
CA GLY A 235 -7.04 10.11 1.57
C GLY A 235 -8.39 9.56 2.03
N ALA A 236 -8.67 8.28 1.78
CA ALA A 236 -9.85 7.61 2.29
C ALA A 236 -9.87 7.55 3.84
N ALA A 237 -8.70 7.46 4.47
CA ALA A 237 -8.55 7.52 5.92
C ALA A 237 -8.82 8.90 6.54
N GLY A 238 -9.14 9.93 5.75
CA GLY A 238 -9.58 11.23 6.26
C GLY A 238 -11.02 11.24 6.83
N VAL A 239 -11.71 10.10 6.90
CA VAL A 239 -13.12 9.96 7.31
C VAL A 239 -13.22 9.31 8.71
N LEU A 240 -13.89 9.94 9.68
CA LEU A 240 -14.30 9.47 11.03
C LEU A 240 -13.53 8.30 11.72
N ASP A 241 -12.88 8.63 12.83
CA ASP A 241 -11.82 7.88 13.54
C ASP A 241 -12.02 6.38 13.80
N HIS A 242 -13.18 5.91 14.26
CA HIS A 242 -13.37 4.50 14.61
C HIS A 242 -13.66 3.61 13.39
N LEU A 243 -14.34 4.15 12.38
CA LEU A 243 -14.65 3.41 11.14
C LEU A 243 -13.41 3.22 10.27
N ILE A 244 -12.41 4.10 10.39
CA ILE A 244 -11.11 3.99 9.69
C ILE A 244 -10.50 2.62 9.96
N GLN A 245 -10.41 2.22 11.23
CA GLN A 245 -9.73 0.98 11.62
C GLN A 245 -10.39 -0.24 10.98
N ILE A 246 -11.72 -0.28 10.97
CA ILE A 246 -12.53 -1.35 10.38
C ILE A 246 -12.40 -1.33 8.84
N LEU A 247 -12.70 -0.20 8.20
CA LEU A 247 -12.74 -0.07 6.74
C LEU A 247 -11.37 -0.29 6.09
N GLY A 248 -10.31 0.23 6.72
CA GLY A 248 -8.97 0.00 6.23
C GLY A 248 -8.34 -1.30 6.73
N ARG A 249 -9.01 -2.10 7.56
CA ARG A 249 -8.48 -3.40 8.02
C ARG A 249 -7.14 -3.25 8.77
N TRP A 250 -7.07 -2.28 9.68
CA TRP A 250 -5.89 -2.08 10.52
C TRP A 250 -6.00 -2.88 11.82
N SER A 251 -5.13 -3.89 11.97
CA SER A 251 -5.04 -4.71 13.19
C SER A 251 -4.35 -4.01 14.37
N SER A 252 -3.83 -2.80 14.18
CA SER A 252 -3.12 -2.02 15.21
C SER A 252 -3.35 -0.54 15.02
N LEU A 253 -2.90 0.27 15.99
CA LEU A 253 -2.87 1.75 15.94
C LEU A 253 -2.00 2.33 14.80
N SER A 254 -1.54 1.50 13.85
CA SER A 254 -0.85 1.94 12.63
C SER A 254 -1.69 2.92 11.79
N TYR A 255 -3.01 2.94 11.96
CA TYR A 255 -3.89 3.90 11.27
C TYR A 255 -3.66 5.34 11.71
N LEU A 256 -3.16 5.57 12.94
CA LEU A 256 -2.83 6.90 13.47
C LEU A 256 -1.85 7.67 12.56
N ARG A 257 -1.03 6.97 11.78
CA ARG A 257 -0.10 7.58 10.81
C ARG A 257 -0.81 8.27 9.64
N TYR A 258 -2.08 7.98 9.41
CA TYR A 258 -2.88 8.56 8.34
C TYR A 258 -3.82 9.66 8.81
N ILE A 259 -4.01 9.79 10.13
CA ILE A 259 -4.77 10.89 10.71
C ILE A 259 -3.92 12.15 10.58
N ARG A 260 -4.42 13.09 9.77
CA ARG A 260 -3.88 14.45 9.71
C ARG A 260 -4.86 15.37 10.39
N VAL A 261 -4.47 15.88 11.55
CA VAL A 261 -5.25 16.85 12.30
C VAL A 261 -4.96 18.23 11.69
N SER A 262 -5.95 18.82 11.02
CA SER A 262 -5.90 20.22 10.59
C SER A 262 -6.49 21.13 11.66
N ASP A 263 -6.13 22.41 11.65
CA ASP A 263 -6.69 23.40 12.58
C ASP A 263 -8.22 23.47 12.53
N THR A 264 -8.81 23.20 11.36
CA THR A 264 -10.27 23.09 11.18
C THR A 264 -10.89 21.89 11.91
N VAL A 265 -10.16 20.78 12.04
CA VAL A 265 -10.61 19.60 12.81
C VAL A 265 -10.51 19.91 14.31
N ILE A 266 -9.44 20.59 14.74
CA ILE A 266 -9.26 21.05 16.12
C ILE A 266 -10.39 22.02 16.50
N LEU A 267 -10.68 23.00 15.64
CA LEU A 267 -11.76 23.97 15.86
C LEU A 267 -13.13 23.28 15.97
N LYS A 268 -13.42 22.31 15.09
CA LYS A 268 -14.66 21.51 15.20
C LYS A 268 -14.71 20.71 16.50
N ALA A 269 -13.59 20.14 16.95
CA ALA A 269 -13.53 19.43 18.21
C ALA A 269 -13.81 20.37 19.40
N HIS A 270 -13.20 21.56 19.42
CA HIS A 270 -13.48 22.59 20.43
C HIS A 270 -14.96 22.98 20.45
N ASN A 271 -15.55 23.25 19.28
CA ASN A 271 -16.98 23.58 19.17
C ASN A 271 -17.89 22.46 19.67
N LYS A 272 -17.49 21.20 19.45
CA LYS A 272 -18.26 20.04 19.91
C LYS A 272 -18.15 19.85 21.42
N ILE A 273 -16.99 20.14 22.02
CA ILE A 273 -16.81 20.15 23.49
C ILE A 273 -17.72 21.19 24.14
N LEU A 274 -17.84 22.38 23.52
CA LEU A 274 -18.72 23.45 24.00
C LEU A 274 -20.21 23.09 23.95
N GLN A 275 -20.61 22.08 23.16
CA GLN A 275 -21.99 21.60 23.04
C GLN A 275 -22.29 20.40 23.96
N LEU A 276 -21.33 19.95 24.78
CA LEU A 276 -21.53 18.87 25.75
C LEU A 276 -22.14 19.36 27.08
N SER A 277 -22.69 20.59 27.10
CA SER A 277 -23.44 21.16 28.22
C SER A 277 -24.86 20.62 28.29
#